data_AF-K0B4V3-F1
#
_entry.id   AF-K0B4V3-F1
#
_cell.length_a   1.000
_cell.length_b   1.000
_cell.length_c   1.000
_cell.angle_alpha   90.00
_cell.angle_beta   90.00
_cell.angle_gamma   90.00
#
_symmetry.space_group_name_H-M   'P 1'
#
loop_
_entity.id
_entity.type
_entity.pdbx_description
1 polymer ?
#
loop_
_entity_poly.entity_id
_entity_poly.type
_entity_poly.pdbx_seq_one_letter_code
_entity_poly.pdbx_strand_id
1 'polypeptide(L)' 'MGVKELLKLWTDCSLKLLDNKLIPERIETFDTAIKDLSKFGITDLVIYNISDNDITVRYKEKGSKSFSTVQL' A
#
# COMPACT_ATOMS: atom_id res chain seq x y z
N MET A 1 -6.68 12.07 3.47
CA MET A 1 -6.25 10.99 2.57
C MET A 1 -7.12 9.76 2.83
N GLY A 2 -7.75 9.20 1.81
CA GLY A 2 -8.56 7.99 1.93
C GLY A 2 -7.73 6.71 1.87
N VAL A 3 -8.32 5.56 2.24
CA VAL A 3 -7.64 4.25 2.25
C VAL A 3 -7.04 3.91 0.87
N LYS A 4 -7.77 4.19 -0.23
CA LYS A 4 -7.25 3.95 -1.59
C LYS A 4 -5.99 4.76 -1.91
N GLU A 5 -5.95 6.03 -1.49
CA GLU A 5 -4.80 6.91 -1.70
C GLU A 5 -3.58 6.45 -0.88
N LEU A 6 -3.80 5.99 0.35
CA LEU A 6 -2.77 5.38 1.20
C LEU A 6 -2.20 4.09 0.62
N LEU A 7 -3.06 3.20 0.11
CA LEU A 7 -2.62 1.96 -0.52
C LEU A 7 -1.82 2.24 -1.79
N LYS A 8 -2.20 3.26 -2.57
CA LYS A 8 -1.42 3.71 -3.73
C LYS A 8 -0.02 4.19 -3.32
N LEU A 9 0.04 5.10 -2.34
CA LEU A 9 1.30 5.62 -1.84
C LEU A 9 2.22 4.52 -1.32
N TRP A 10 1.69 3.59 -0.50
CA TRP A 10 2.46 2.47 0.03
C TRP A 10 3.01 1.58 -1.10
N THR A 11 2.17 1.28 -2.10
CA THR A 11 2.55 0.47 -3.26
C THR A 11 3.65 1.14 -4.07
N ASP A 12 3.50 2.43 -4.38
CA ASP A 12 4.50 3.21 -5.12
C ASP A 12 5.84 3.29 -4.36
N CYS A 13 5.79 3.50 -3.04
CA CYS A 13 7.00 3.50 -2.20
C CYS A 13 7.68 2.13 -2.16
N SER A 14 6.89 1.05 -2.06
CA SER A 14 7.42 -0.33 -2.04
C SER A 14 8.12 -0.70 -3.35
N LEU A 15 7.50 -0.39 -4.49
CA LEU A 15 8.08 -0.66 -5.81
C LEU A 15 9.38 0.13 -6.01
N LYS A 16 9.40 1.41 -5.62
CA LYS A 16 10.61 2.25 -5.71
C LYS A 16 11.75 1.77 -4.81
N LEU A 17 11.42 1.28 -3.60
CA LEU A 17 12.40 0.69 -2.69
C LEU A 17 12.98 -0.61 -3.26
N LEU A 18 12.16 -1.46 -3.88
CA LEU A 18 12.62 -2.69 -4.53
C LEU A 18 13.53 -2.39 -5.73
N ASP A 19 13.29 -1.30 -6.46
CA ASP A 19 14.13 -0.82 -7.55
C ASP A 19 15.39 -0.04 -7.08
N ASN A 20 15.68 0.00 -5.77
CA ASN A 20 16.81 0.74 -5.18
C ASN A 20 16.89 2.24 -5.55
N LYS A 21 15.78 2.83 -6.02
CA LYS A 21 15.70 4.26 -6.31
C LYS A 21 15.21 4.99 -5.06
N LEU A 22 16.16 5.55 -4.30
CA LEU A 22 15.90 6.48 -3.19
C LEU A 22 14.87 7.53 -3.61
N ILE A 23 13.81 7.66 -2.83
CA ILE A 23 12.69 8.55 -3.13
C ILE A 23 13.05 9.97 -2.68
N PRO A 24 13.02 10.98 -3.59
CA PRO A 24 13.34 12.37 -3.22
C PRO A 24 12.24 13.00 -2.35
N GLU A 25 12.67 13.60 -1.24
CA GLU A 25 12.16 14.61 -0.28
C GLU A 25 10.68 15.07 -0.21
N ARG A 26 9.78 14.69 -1.12
CA ARG A 26 8.38 15.16 -1.08
C ARG A 26 7.34 14.05 -1.03
N ILE A 27 7.78 12.83 -0.77
CA ILE A 27 6.94 11.64 -0.70
C ILE A 27 7.03 11.14 0.73
N GLU A 28 5.87 11.04 1.40
CA GLU A 28 5.72 10.36 2.67
C GLU A 28 6.52 9.04 2.63
N THR A 29 7.48 8.89 3.54
CA THR A 29 8.37 7.74 3.55
C THR A 29 7.57 6.44 3.69
N PHE A 30 8.13 5.32 3.26
CA PHE A 30 7.52 4.00 3.47
C PHE A 30 7.08 3.78 4.93
N ASP A 31 7.88 4.23 5.90
CA ASP A 31 7.53 4.21 7.32
C ASP A 31 6.29 5.04 7.67
N THR A 32 6.11 6.17 7.01
CA THR A 32 4.93 7.04 7.19
C THR A 32 3.69 6.35 6.63
N ALA A 33 3.78 5.79 5.42
CA ALA A 33 2.70 5.04 4.80
C ALA A 33 2.29 3.82 5.66
N ILE A 34 3.24 3.07 6.21
CA ILE A 34 2.94 1.95 7.14
C ILE A 34 2.23 2.43 8.40
N LYS A 35 2.72 3.51 9.02
CA LYS A 35 2.10 4.06 10.23
C LYS A 35 0.68 4.51 9.97
N ASP A 36 0.42 5.13 8.82
CA ASP A 36 -0.93 5.57 8.49
C ASP A 36 -1.84 4.40 8.13
N LEU A 37 -1.40 3.40 7.36
CA LEU A 37 -2.16 2.16 7.17
C LEU A 37 -2.56 1.52 8.51
N SER A 38 -1.65 1.50 9.48
CA SER A 38 -1.92 0.98 10.83
C SER A 38 -2.96 1.82 11.59
N LYS A 39 -2.95 3.16 11.45
CA LYS A 39 -3.99 4.04 12.02
C LYS A 39 -5.36 3.82 11.39
N PHE A 40 -5.40 3.47 10.10
CA PHE A 40 -6.60 3.05 9.39
C PHE A 40 -7.03 1.62 9.74
N GLY A 41 -6.34 0.97 10.68
CA GLY A 41 -6.67 -0.37 11.14
C GLY A 41 -6.32 -1.45 10.14
N ILE A 42 -5.48 -1.19 9.13
CA ILE A 42 -5.06 -2.20 8.17
C ILE A 42 -3.98 -3.06 8.81
N THR A 43 -4.23 -4.37 8.94
CA THR A 43 -3.34 -5.32 9.64
C THR A 43 -2.59 -6.23 8.69
N ASP A 44 -3.18 -6.51 7.53
CA ASP A 44 -2.59 -7.39 6.53
C ASP A 44 -2.71 -6.73 5.16
N LEU A 45 -1.64 -6.87 4.37
CA LEU A 45 -1.53 -6.31 3.03
C LEU A 45 -0.87 -7.33 2.12
N VAL A 46 -1.50 -7.63 0.99
CA VAL A 46 -0.98 -8.49 -0.07
C VAL A 46 -1.07 -7.71 -1.36
N ILE A 47 0.07 -7.57 -2.04
CA ILE A 47 0.16 -6.95 -3.35
C ILE A 47 0.55 -8.01 -4.36
N TYR A 48 -0.17 -8.05 -5.46
CA TYR A 48 0.20 -8.90 -6.59
C TYR A 48 -0.17 -8.21 -7.89
N ASN A 49 0.64 -8.49 -8.90
CA ASN A 49 0.45 -8.03 -10.27
C ASN A 49 -0.06 -9.24 -11.07
N ILE A 50 -1.35 -9.25 -11.44
CA ILE A 50 -1.92 -10.40 -12.20
C ILE A 50 -1.51 -10.35 -13.67
N SER A 51 -1.37 -9.14 -14.23
CA SER A 51 -1.06 -8.88 -15.64
C SER A 51 -0.35 -7.54 -15.74
N ASP A 52 0.59 -7.38 -16.69
CA ASP A 52 1.66 -6.37 -16.75
C ASP A 52 1.34 -4.91 -16.32
N ASN A 53 0.09 -4.48 -16.21
CA ASN A 53 -0.30 -3.14 -15.78
C ASN A 53 -1.35 -3.06 -14.65
N ASP A 54 -1.79 -4.19 -14.07
CA ASP A 54 -2.86 -4.21 -13.05
C ASP A 54 -2.33 -4.63 -11.67
N ILE A 55 -2.00 -3.63 -10.85
CA ILE A 55 -1.63 -3.87 -9.45
C ILE A 55 -2.92 -4.05 -8.64
N THR A 56 -3.09 -5.25 -8.11
CA THR A 56 -4.18 -5.55 -7.19
C THR A 56 -3.64 -5.60 -5.77
N VAL A 57 -4.28 -4.83 -4.90
CA VAL A 57 -3.97 -4.77 -3.48
C VAL A 57 -5.13 -5.36 -2.71
N ARG A 58 -4.83 -6.42 -1.95
CA ARG A 58 -5.75 -7.00 -0.98
C ARG A 58 -5.32 -6.59 0.41
N TYR A 59 -6.25 -6.09 1.21
CA TYR A 59 -5.97 -5.67 2.57
C TYR A 59 -7.02 -6.18 3.53
N LYS A 60 -6.63 -6.34 4.80
CA LYS A 60 -7.51 -6.75 5.87
C LYS A 60 -7.51 -5.69 6.95
N GLU A 61 -8.71 -5.31 7.37
CA GLU A 61 -8.91 -4.39 8.48
C GLU A 61 -8.93 -5.15 9.81
N LYS A 62 -8.57 -4.46 10.88
CA LYS A 62 -8.53 -4.98 12.24
C LYS A 62 -9.93 -5.41 12.65
N GLY A 63 -10.09 -6.69 12.96
CA GLY A 63 -11.38 -7.29 13.32
C GLY A 63 -12.19 -7.81 12.12
N SER A 64 -11.77 -7.52 10.89
CA SER A 64 -12.38 -8.11 9.70
C SER A 64 -11.92 -9.56 9.52
N LYS A 65 -12.83 -10.43 9.08
CA LYS A 65 -12.52 -11.82 8.70
C LYS A 65 -12.22 -11.97 7.20
N SER A 66 -12.56 -10.95 6.41
CA SER A 66 -12.46 -10.95 4.95
C SER A 66 -11.42 -9.93 4.48
N PHE A 67 -10.87 -10.17 3.30
CA PHE A 67 -10.01 -9.22 2.60
C PHE A 67 -10.86 -8.30 1.72
N SER A 68 -10.58 -7.01 1.79
CA SER A 68 -10.99 -6.02 0.80
C SER A 68 -9.99 -6.01 -0.34
N THR A 69 -10.45 -5.68 -1.55
CA THR A 69 -9.61 -5.64 -2.76
C THR A 69 -9.74 -4.29 -3.41
N VAL A 70 -8.61 -3.70 -3.81
CA VAL A 70 -8.56 -2.48 -4.61
C VAL A 70 -7.60 -2.67 -5.77
N GLN A 71 -8.00 -2.21 -6.95
CA GLN A 71 -7.13 -2.09 -8.11
C GLN A 71 -6.60 -0.66 -8.18
N LEU A 72 -5.29 -0.53 -8.34
CA LEU A 72 -4.54 0.74 -8.31
C LEU A 72 -4.13 1.20 -9.71
#